data_AF-A0A7Y1U0Q1-F1
#
_entry.id   AF-A0A7Y1U0Q1-F1
#
_cell.length_a   1.000
_cell.length_b   1.000
_cell.length_c   1.000
_cell.angle_alpha   90.00
_cell.angle_beta   90.00
_cell.angle_gamma   90.00
#
_symmetry.space_group_name_H-M   'P 1'
#
loop_
_entity.id
_entity.type
_entity.pdbx_description
1 polymer ?
#
loop_
_entity_poly.entity_id
_entity_poly.type
_entity_poly.pdbx_seq_one_letter_code
_entity_poly.pdbx_strand_id
1 'polypeptide(L)'
;QASVVHLTSPDRAYNSWRSSYATVSTGSIVRSPSHLHRLVPANERGRPVVSVHDAASHSLAWIGSALGTKQYTLGVDRFGESGTIADLHEVTGISTGNIVNAALIAVSEPQAMVNPPETDNV
;
A
#
# COMPACT_ATOMS: atom_id res chain seq x y z
N GLN A 1 2.93 5.15 16.76
CA GLN A 1 4.10 5.47 15.90
C GLN A 1 3.78 5.09 14.46
N ALA A 2 4.40 5.74 13.48
CA ALA A 2 4.23 5.45 12.05
C ALA A 2 5.60 5.42 11.36
N SER A 3 5.72 4.64 10.29
CA SER A 3 6.91 4.58 9.44
C SER A 3 6.57 5.27 8.12
N VAL A 4 7.42 6.19 7.68
CA VAL A 4 7.19 7.00 6.46
C VAL A 4 8.24 6.62 5.43
N VAL A 5 7.78 6.23 4.24
CA VAL A 5 8.65 5.83 3.13
C VAL A 5 8.31 6.70 1.93
N HIS A 6 9.32 7.36 1.38
CA HIS A 6 9.20 8.06 0.11
C HIS A 6 9.62 7.12 -1.03
N LEU A 7 8.66 6.72 -1.87
CA LEU A 7 8.88 5.77 -2.97
C LEU A 7 9.09 6.50 -4.29
N THR A 8 10.34 6.79 -4.62
CA THR A 8 10.72 7.59 -5.81
C THR A 8 10.49 6.90 -7.16
N SER A 9 10.34 5.57 -7.17
CA SER A 9 10.13 4.79 -8.40
C SER A 9 9.15 3.64 -8.14
N PRO A 10 7.85 3.93 -8.04
CA PRO A 10 6.83 2.93 -7.76
C PRO A 10 6.77 1.83 -8.83
N ASP A 11 6.99 2.16 -10.10
CA ASP A 11 7.06 1.18 -11.19
C ASP A 11 8.20 0.15 -10.99
N ARG A 12 9.41 0.61 -10.65
CA ARG A 12 10.55 -0.30 -10.37
C ARG A 12 10.27 -1.20 -9.17
N ALA A 13 9.62 -0.68 -8.14
CA ALA A 13 9.24 -1.45 -6.96
C ALA A 13 8.17 -2.50 -7.29
N TYR A 14 7.17 -2.14 -8.09
CA TYR A 14 6.14 -3.05 -8.59
C TYR A 14 6.75 -4.17 -9.45
N ASN A 15 7.60 -3.83 -10.42
CA ASN A 15 8.26 -4.81 -11.28
C ASN A 15 9.18 -5.76 -10.50
N SER A 16 9.90 -5.25 -9.49
CA SER A 16 10.66 -6.08 -8.56
C SER A 16 9.75 -7.03 -7.78
N TRP A 17 8.61 -6.55 -7.26
CA TRP A 17 7.66 -7.40 -6.53
C TRP A 17 7.02 -8.47 -7.40
N ARG A 18 6.52 -8.10 -8.59
CA ARG A 18 5.92 -9.04 -9.55
C ARG A 18 6.89 -10.16 -9.90
N SER A 19 8.13 -9.83 -10.22
CA SER A 19 9.17 -10.82 -10.54
C SER A 19 9.51 -11.74 -9.35
N SER A 20 9.40 -11.21 -8.13
CA SER A 20 9.67 -11.93 -6.88
C SER A 20 8.52 -12.78 -6.36
N TYR A 21 7.30 -12.63 -6.91
CA TYR A 21 6.07 -13.29 -6.42
C TYR A 21 5.54 -14.36 -7.38
N ALA A 22 5.45 -14.07 -8.67
CA ALA A 22 4.90 -15.01 -9.64
C ALA A 22 5.46 -14.77 -11.03
N THR A 23 5.96 -15.84 -11.63
CA THR A 23 6.29 -15.86 -13.06
C THR A 23 5.11 -16.47 -13.79
N VAL A 24 4.20 -15.60 -14.25
CA VAL A 24 2.96 -16.01 -14.93
C VAL A 24 3.27 -16.85 -16.18
N SER A 25 4.34 -16.53 -16.91
CA SER A 25 4.72 -17.26 -18.12
C SER A 25 5.17 -18.71 -17.89
N THR A 26 5.63 -19.04 -16.68
CA THR A 26 6.08 -20.39 -16.32
C THR A 26 5.16 -21.08 -15.32
N GLY A 27 4.02 -20.46 -14.97
CA GLY A 27 3.08 -20.97 -13.97
C GLY A 27 3.70 -21.17 -12.58
N SER A 28 4.84 -20.54 -12.29
CA SER A 28 5.61 -20.78 -11.07
C SER A 28 5.48 -19.62 -10.09
N ILE A 29 5.23 -19.96 -8.83
CA ILE A 29 5.28 -19.00 -7.71
C ILE A 29 6.72 -18.93 -7.22
N VAL A 30 7.28 -17.71 -7.22
CA VAL A 30 8.57 -17.41 -6.60
C VAL A 30 8.25 -16.67 -5.30
N ARG A 31 8.93 -16.97 -4.19
CA ARG A 31 8.71 -16.28 -2.90
C ARG A 31 10.03 -15.70 -2.42
N SER A 32 10.55 -14.71 -3.15
CA SER A 32 11.76 -13.98 -2.75
C SER A 32 11.43 -12.58 -2.23
N PRO A 33 12.20 -12.02 -1.27
CA PRO A 33 11.99 -10.64 -0.83
C PRO A 33 12.24 -9.65 -1.97
N SER A 34 11.24 -8.84 -2.31
CA SER A 34 11.39 -7.75 -3.29
C SER A 34 12.10 -6.53 -2.70
N HIS A 35 12.38 -5.51 -3.52
CA HIS A 35 12.92 -4.24 -2.99
C HIS A 35 12.00 -3.60 -1.94
N LEU A 36 10.68 -3.68 -2.11
CA LEU A 36 9.72 -3.16 -1.13
C LEU A 36 9.84 -3.87 0.22
N HIS A 37 10.10 -5.18 0.23
CA HIS A 37 10.32 -5.95 1.46
C HIS A 37 11.61 -5.57 2.20
N ARG A 38 12.58 -4.93 1.51
CA ARG A 38 13.77 -4.37 2.15
C ARG A 38 13.51 -3.00 2.77
N LEU A 39 12.61 -2.22 2.18
CA LEU A 39 12.18 -0.92 2.71
C LEU A 39 11.24 -1.06 3.92
N VAL A 40 10.41 -2.11 3.93
CA VAL A 40 9.46 -2.40 5.01
C VAL A 40 9.87 -3.68 5.75
N PRO A 41 10.51 -3.56 6.93
CA PRO A 41 11.04 -4.70 7.66
C PRO A 41 9.92 -5.62 8.17
N ALA A 42 10.24 -6.89 8.43
CA ALA A 42 9.25 -7.93 8.69
C ALA A 42 8.33 -7.64 9.89
N ASN A 43 8.85 -6.98 10.94
CA ASN A 43 8.08 -6.58 12.12
C ASN A 43 7.06 -5.47 11.86
N GLU A 44 7.13 -4.79 10.71
CA GLU A 44 6.16 -3.77 10.30
C GLU A 44 5.19 -4.28 9.24
N ARG A 45 5.46 -5.44 8.65
CA ARG A 45 4.55 -6.08 7.69
C ARG A 45 3.28 -6.50 8.43
N GLY A 46 2.15 -6.34 7.78
CA GLY A 46 0.84 -6.50 8.40
C GLY A 46 0.31 -5.25 9.11
N ARG A 47 1.10 -4.17 9.29
CA ARG A 47 0.54 -2.86 9.66
C ARG A 47 -0.24 -2.29 8.46
N PRO A 48 -1.36 -1.60 8.65
CA PRO A 48 -2.09 -1.01 7.54
C PRO A 48 -1.25 0.07 6.84
N VAL A 49 -1.44 0.23 5.53
CA VAL A 49 -0.69 1.17 4.70
C VAL A 49 -1.61 2.27 4.18
N VAL A 50 -1.16 3.51 4.31
CA VAL A 50 -1.74 4.65 3.59
C VAL A 50 -0.74 5.06 2.53
N SER A 51 -1.12 5.01 1.26
CA SER A 51 -0.31 5.53 0.14
C SER A 51 -0.91 6.82 -0.37
N VAL A 52 -0.07 7.78 -0.72
CA VAL A 52 -0.48 9.09 -1.25
C VAL A 52 0.38 9.39 -2.47
N HIS A 53 -0.24 9.81 -3.57
CA HIS A 53 0.47 10.39 -4.70
C HIS A 53 -0.41 11.41 -5.44
N ASP A 54 0.20 12.20 -6.31
CA ASP A 54 -0.48 13.09 -7.25
C ASP A 54 -0.62 12.39 -8.62
N ALA A 55 -1.47 11.37 -8.66
CA ALA A 55 -1.77 10.48 -9.79
C ALA A 55 -2.98 9.58 -9.47
N ALA A 56 -3.40 8.71 -10.38
CA ALA A 56 -4.55 7.82 -10.15
C ALA A 56 -4.32 6.85 -8.98
N SER A 57 -5.20 6.85 -7.97
CA SER A 57 -4.99 6.18 -6.67
C SER A 57 -4.69 4.67 -6.81
N HIS A 58 -5.36 4.03 -7.75
CA HIS A 58 -5.22 2.60 -8.05
C HIS A 58 -3.80 2.17 -8.45
N SER A 59 -2.97 3.09 -8.95
CA SER A 59 -1.60 2.76 -9.41
C SER A 59 -0.66 2.31 -8.28
N LEU A 60 -1.00 2.58 -7.02
CA LEU A 60 -0.28 2.07 -5.84
C LEU A 60 -1.04 1.00 -5.06
N ALA A 61 -2.26 0.62 -5.45
CA ALA A 61 -3.09 -0.36 -4.71
C ALA A 61 -2.44 -1.74 -4.55
N TRP A 62 -1.41 -2.04 -5.33
CA TRP A 62 -0.65 -3.27 -5.25
C TRP A 62 0.23 -3.38 -3.98
N ILE A 63 0.55 -2.27 -3.32
CA ILE A 63 1.47 -2.26 -2.15
C ILE A 63 0.91 -3.11 -1.00
N GLY A 64 -0.40 -3.06 -0.76
CA GLY A 64 -1.10 -3.82 0.28
C GLY A 64 -1.04 -5.31 -0.02
N SER A 65 -1.23 -5.69 -1.28
CA SER A 65 -1.02 -7.08 -1.73
C SER A 65 0.44 -7.51 -1.55
N ALA A 66 1.39 -6.64 -1.90
CA ALA A 66 2.81 -6.93 -1.78
C ALA A 66 3.28 -7.11 -0.33
N LEU A 67 2.69 -6.36 0.61
CA LEU A 67 3.01 -6.42 2.04
C LEU A 67 2.07 -7.31 2.85
N GLY A 68 1.03 -7.89 2.22
CA GLY A 68 0.03 -8.73 2.86
C GLY A 68 -0.82 -8.00 3.90
N THR A 69 -1.23 -6.76 3.63
CA THR A 69 -1.93 -5.90 4.59
C THR A 69 -3.04 -5.06 3.94
N LYS A 70 -3.92 -4.49 4.77
CA LYS A 70 -4.92 -3.51 4.33
C LYS A 70 -4.23 -2.25 3.79
N GLN A 71 -4.77 -1.70 2.71
CA GLN A 71 -4.27 -0.47 2.12
C GLN A 71 -5.39 0.55 1.88
N TYR A 72 -5.08 1.81 2.14
CA TYR A 72 -5.88 2.98 1.80
C TYR A 72 -5.10 3.82 0.78
N THR A 73 -5.60 3.88 -0.45
CA THR A 73 -4.97 4.57 -1.57
C THR A 73 -5.56 5.96 -1.75
N LEU A 74 -4.78 7.00 -1.42
CA LEU A 74 -5.11 8.39 -1.73
C LEU A 74 -4.43 8.79 -3.04
N GLY A 75 -5.20 9.40 -3.94
CA GLY A 75 -4.73 9.87 -5.24
C GLY A 75 -5.83 10.62 -5.99
N VAL A 76 -5.48 11.11 -7.17
CA VAL A 76 -6.33 11.91 -8.03
C VAL A 76 -7.13 11.01 -8.98
N ASP A 77 -8.40 10.79 -8.65
CA ASP A 77 -9.30 9.93 -9.45
C ASP A 77 -10.33 10.72 -10.29
N ARG A 78 -10.41 12.04 -10.11
CA ARG A 78 -11.22 12.96 -10.93
C ARG A 78 -10.37 14.15 -11.37
N PHE A 79 -10.57 14.59 -12.61
CA PHE A 79 -9.87 15.71 -13.23
C PHE A 79 -10.84 16.83 -13.63
N GLY A 80 -10.30 18.02 -13.89
CA GLY A 80 -11.05 19.16 -14.44
C GLY A 80 -11.26 20.33 -13.46
N GLU A 81 -10.75 20.22 -12.24
CA GLU A 81 -10.84 21.27 -11.24
C GLU A 81 -9.79 22.36 -11.48
N SER A 82 -10.09 23.58 -11.06
CA SER A 82 -9.16 24.72 -11.07
C SER A 82 -9.20 25.42 -9.72
N GLY A 83 -8.05 25.80 -9.19
CA GLY A 83 -7.94 26.40 -7.86
C GLY A 83 -6.49 26.52 -7.41
N THR A 84 -6.29 26.84 -6.13
CA THR A 84 -4.95 26.79 -5.55
C THR A 84 -4.50 25.34 -5.33
N ILE A 85 -3.20 25.11 -5.14
CA ILE A 85 -2.68 23.76 -4.82
C ILE A 85 -3.39 23.18 -3.59
N ALA A 86 -3.67 24.00 -2.58
CA ALA A 86 -4.38 23.57 -1.38
C ALA A 86 -5.81 23.11 -1.70
N ASP A 87 -6.56 23.89 -2.50
CA ASP A 87 -7.92 23.52 -2.91
C ASP A 87 -7.92 22.22 -3.72
N LEU A 88 -6.95 22.07 -4.64
CA LEU A 88 -6.82 20.86 -5.44
C LEU A 88 -6.52 19.64 -4.57
N HIS A 89 -5.62 19.75 -3.59
CA HIS A 89 -5.34 18.65 -2.66
C HIS A 89 -6.56 18.27 -1.81
N GLU A 90 -7.37 19.25 -1.39
CA GLU A 90 -8.62 18.97 -0.66
C GLU A 90 -9.63 18.24 -1.54
N VAL A 91 -9.90 18.76 -2.74
CA VAL A 91 -10.91 18.20 -3.66
C VAL A 91 -10.50 16.83 -4.19
N THR A 92 -9.20 16.58 -4.38
CA THR A 92 -8.67 15.29 -4.84
C THR A 92 -8.41 14.29 -3.71
N GLY A 93 -8.61 14.68 -2.43
CA GLY A 93 -8.49 13.75 -1.31
C GLY A 93 -7.05 13.45 -0.89
N ILE A 94 -6.06 14.27 -1.27
CA ILE A 94 -4.64 14.12 -0.90
C ILE A 94 -4.13 15.22 0.05
N SER A 95 -5.03 16.05 0.58
CA SER A 95 -4.69 17.06 1.59
C SER A 95 -4.17 16.43 2.88
N THR A 96 -3.52 17.24 3.72
CA THR A 96 -3.08 16.78 5.05
C THR A 96 -4.23 16.23 5.89
N GLY A 97 -5.42 16.87 5.84
CA GLY A 97 -6.61 16.39 6.55
C GLY A 97 -7.05 15.01 6.06
N ASN A 98 -7.06 14.80 4.74
CA ASN A 98 -7.41 13.51 4.15
C ASN A 98 -6.40 12.40 4.52
N ILE A 99 -5.10 12.70 4.52
CA ILE A 99 -4.05 11.76 4.93
C ILE A 99 -4.22 11.35 6.40
N VAL A 100 -4.48 12.32 7.29
CA VAL A 100 -4.73 12.06 8.72
C VAL A 100 -5.98 11.21 8.90
N ASN A 101 -7.08 11.54 8.22
CA ASN A 101 -8.32 10.76 8.30
C ASN A 101 -8.12 9.33 7.83
N ALA A 102 -7.42 9.11 6.71
CA ALA A 102 -7.10 7.76 6.23
C ALA A 102 -6.26 6.98 7.25
N ALA A 103 -5.28 7.62 7.90
CA ALA A 103 -4.48 6.99 8.94
C ALA A 103 -5.31 6.64 10.19
N LEU A 104 -6.25 7.51 10.61
CA LEU A 104 -7.15 7.25 11.73
C LEU A 104 -8.10 6.08 11.43
N ILE A 105 -8.68 6.05 10.23
CA ILE A 105 -9.52 4.93 9.77
C ILE A 105 -8.69 3.64 9.80
N ALA A 106 -7.50 3.67 9.20
CA ALA A 106 -6.60 2.52 9.09
C ALA A 106 -6.26 1.85 10.43
N VAL A 107 -6.09 2.64 11.50
CA VAL A 107 -5.77 2.09 12.84
C VAL A 107 -7.01 1.80 13.68
N SER A 108 -8.19 2.30 13.29
CA SER A 108 -9.46 2.06 13.98
C SER A 108 -10.11 0.72 13.59
N GLU A 109 -9.83 0.23 12.39
CA GLU A 109 -10.34 -1.08 11.97
C GLU A 109 -9.56 -2.22 12.62
N PRO A 110 -10.23 -3.21 13.24
CA PRO A 110 -9.54 -4.39 13.73
C PRO A 110 -8.82 -5.10 12.58
N GLN A 111 -7.55 -5.42 12.81
CA GLN A 111 -6.78 -6.31 11.94
C GLN A 111 -7.50 -7.66 11.92
N ALA A 112 -7.79 -8.22 10.74
CA ALA A 112 -8.26 -9.60 10.67
C ALA A 112 -7.18 -10.50 11.29
N MET A 113 -7.47 -11.06 12.45
CA MET A 113 -6.58 -11.99 13.14
C MET A 113 -6.52 -13.25 12.27
N VAL A 114 -5.42 -13.44 11.54
CA VAL A 114 -5.13 -14.74 10.93
C VAL A 114 -4.78 -15.66 12.08
N ASN A 115 -5.75 -16.48 12.50
CA ASN A 115 -5.49 -17.56 13.44
C ASN A 115 -4.41 -18.45 12.83
N PRO A 116 -3.37 -18.86 13.58
CA PRO A 116 -2.44 -19.87 13.10
C PRO A 116 -3.25 -21.13 12.74
N PRO A 117 -2.82 -21.91 11.73
CA PRO A 117 -3.47 -23.18 11.43
C PRO A 117 -3.51 -24.00 12.72
N GLU A 118 -4.70 -24.48 13.09
CA GLU A 118 -4.83 -25.45 14.17
C GLU A 118 -3.84 -26.57 13.89
N THR A 119 -2.89 -26.78 14.79
CA THR A 119 -2.11 -28.00 14.80
C THR A 119 -3.10 -29.11 15.06
N ASP A 120 -3.52 -29.80 14.01
CA ASP A 120 -4.21 -31.08 14.11
C ASP A 120 -3.31 -31.99 14.97
N ASN A 121 -3.69 -32.16 16.22
CA ASN A 121 -3.11 -33.17 17.09
C ASN A 121 -3.65 -34.52 16.61
N VAL A 122 -2.88 -35.18 15.74
CA VAL A 122 -3.00 -36.61 15.43
C VAL A 122 -1.67 -37.29 15.70
#